data_AF-A0A662H1P7-F1
#
_entry.id   AF-A0A662H1P7-F1
#
_cell.length_a   1.000
_cell.length_b   1.000
_cell.length_c   1.000
_cell.angle_alpha   90.00
_cell.angle_beta   90.00
_cell.angle_gamma   90.00
#
_symmetry.space_group_name_H-M   'P 1'
#
loop_
_entity.id
_entity.type
_entity.pdbx_description
1 polymer ?
#
loop_
_entity_poly.entity_id
_entity_poly.type
_entity_poly.pdbx_seq_one_letter_code
_entity_poly.pdbx_strand_id
1 'polypeptide(L)'
;YTFITEVLREIKHGRLKYIYTFPAIPLKVTTKKFFMAAKGTGYAEPVRAGLKTVFPMSTNWISLVPPTKHLTVLISPRRLPRATYIRIGMKRMGLYKVKLREVKSGNIKRVDELEWSSIPVNLYDVRLFNYSIEDFVKVLETRSAPLNGRDMNIVGYIRTRGLYEVADNDYRLLLPLPKNFEKQLMTV
;
A
#
# COMPACT_ATOMS: atom_id res chain seq x y z
N TYR A 1 -3.06 17.34 0.35
CA TYR A 1 -2.57 16.29 -0.58
C TYR A 1 -1.06 16.40 -0.50
N THR A 2 -0.36 15.35 -0.05
CA THR A 2 1.09 15.40 0.25
C THR A 2 1.78 14.39 -0.67
N PHE A 3 2.95 14.73 -1.19
CA PHE A 3 3.69 13.80 -2.04
C PHE A 3 4.37 12.74 -1.19
N ILE A 4 4.44 11.49 -1.68
CA ILE A 4 5.12 10.40 -0.95
C ILE A 4 6.59 10.76 -0.65
N THR A 5 7.24 11.52 -1.53
CA THR A 5 8.60 12.02 -1.35
C THR A 5 8.76 12.92 -0.12
N GLU A 6 7.74 13.70 0.24
CA GLU A 6 7.74 14.54 1.44
C GLU A 6 7.62 13.68 2.71
N VAL A 7 6.72 12.69 2.69
CA VAL A 7 6.56 11.71 3.77
C VAL A 7 7.86 10.94 4.02
N LEU A 8 8.50 10.48 2.95
CA LEU A 8 9.75 9.73 3.01
C LEU A 8 10.93 10.59 3.50
N ARG A 9 11.01 11.86 3.08
CA ARG A 9 12.00 12.81 3.58
C ARG A 9 11.85 13.01 5.09
N GLU A 10 10.62 13.18 5.57
CA GLU A 10 10.34 13.31 7.00
C GLU A 10 10.71 12.07 7.81
N ILE A 11 10.39 10.87 7.30
CA ILE A 11 10.80 9.60 7.89
C ILE A 11 12.32 9.54 8.05
N LYS A 12 13.05 9.88 6.98
CA LYS A 12 14.52 9.89 6.98
C LYS A 12 15.08 10.82 8.06
N HIS A 13 14.45 11.97 8.27
CA HIS A 13 14.85 12.94 9.30
C HIS A 13 14.27 12.67 10.70
N GLY A 14 13.52 11.57 10.89
CA GLY A 14 12.91 11.23 12.18
C GLY A 14 11.80 12.17 12.62
N ARG A 15 11.22 12.94 11.68
CA ARG A 15 10.17 13.95 11.92
C ARG A 15 8.89 13.55 11.20
N LEU A 16 8.39 12.34 11.45
CA LEU A 16 7.16 11.85 10.81
C LEU A 16 5.99 12.77 11.17
N LYS A 17 5.46 13.56 10.22
CA LYS A 17 4.21 14.32 10.39
C LYS A 17 3.05 13.70 9.63
N TYR A 18 3.34 12.89 8.62
CA TYR A 18 2.35 12.22 7.78
C TYR A 18 2.21 10.73 8.08
N ILE A 19 1.12 10.13 7.60
CA ILE A 19 0.90 8.69 7.69
C ILE A 19 1.64 8.02 6.53
N TYR A 20 2.42 6.99 6.83
CA TYR A 20 3.00 6.11 5.83
C TYR A 20 2.26 4.77 5.80
N THR A 21 2.04 4.23 4.61
CA THR A 21 1.25 3.01 4.38
C THR A 21 2.05 2.05 3.53
N PHE A 22 2.21 0.81 4.00
CA PHE A 22 2.80 -0.24 3.19
C PHE A 22 1.84 -0.69 2.07
N PRO A 23 2.35 -1.21 0.94
CA PRO A 23 1.52 -1.84 -0.07
C PRO A 23 0.55 -2.86 0.56
N ALA A 24 -0.75 -2.74 0.22
CA ALA A 24 -1.77 -3.58 0.80
C ALA A 24 -1.75 -4.99 0.18
N ILE A 25 -1.78 -6.03 1.01
CA ILE A 25 -1.84 -7.42 0.59
C ILE A 25 -3.30 -7.90 0.53
N PRO A 26 -3.72 -8.62 -0.52
CA PRO A 26 -5.04 -9.21 -0.57
C PRO A 26 -5.12 -10.41 0.37
N LEU A 27 -6.08 -10.40 1.30
CA LEU A 27 -6.42 -11.56 2.15
C LEU A 27 -7.54 -12.40 1.54
N LYS A 28 -8.52 -11.73 0.92
CA LYS A 28 -9.62 -12.34 0.21
C LYS A 28 -9.97 -11.48 -0.98
N VAL A 29 -9.90 -12.02 -2.18
CA VAL A 29 -10.26 -11.31 -3.40
C VAL A 29 -11.61 -11.83 -3.88
N THR A 30 -12.59 -10.94 -4.02
CA THR A 30 -13.86 -11.25 -4.68
C THR A 30 -13.92 -10.42 -5.95
N THR A 31 -13.75 -11.08 -7.08
CA THR A 31 -13.82 -10.46 -8.40
C THR A 31 -15.23 -10.61 -8.95
N LYS A 32 -15.73 -9.55 -9.59
CA LYS A 32 -16.87 -9.64 -10.49
C LYS A 32 -16.47 -9.10 -11.85
N LYS A 33 -16.89 -9.83 -12.89
CA LYS A 33 -16.83 -9.36 -14.26
C LYS A 33 -18.07 -8.54 -14.51
N PHE A 34 -17.88 -7.28 -14.88
CA PHE A 34 -18.96 -6.45 -15.38
C PHE A 34 -18.88 -6.44 -16.90
N PHE A 35 -19.85 -7.09 -17.53
CA PHE A 35 -20.14 -6.81 -18.92
C PHE A 35 -20.84 -5.46 -18.95
N MET A 36 -20.04 -4.39 -19.04
CA MET A 36 -20.59 -3.10 -19.43
C MET A 36 -20.97 -3.23 -20.90
N ALA A 37 -22.17 -3.75 -21.17
CA ALA A 37 -22.86 -3.40 -22.39
C ALA A 37 -23.06 -1.89 -22.28
N ALA A 38 -22.14 -1.13 -22.88
CA ALA A 38 -22.50 0.19 -23.33
C ALA A 38 -23.62 -0.03 -24.34
N LYS A 39 -24.88 -0.13 -23.88
CA LYS A 39 -26.03 0.16 -24.71
C LYS A 39 -25.88 1.63 -25.14
N GLY A 40 -25.05 1.88 -26.14
CA GLY A 40 -25.41 2.79 -27.18
C GLY A 40 -26.68 2.20 -27.79
N THR A 41 -27.76 3.00 -27.81
CA THR A 41 -29.14 2.64 -28.18
C THR A 41 -29.94 1.92 -27.08
N GLY A 42 -30.37 2.71 -26.07
CA GLY A 42 -31.76 2.58 -25.64
C GLY A 42 -32.62 3.19 -26.75
N TYR A 43 -33.55 2.40 -27.31
CA TYR A 43 -34.63 2.94 -28.13
C TYR A 43 -35.38 3.98 -27.28
N ALA A 44 -35.53 5.19 -27.83
CA ALA A 44 -36.20 6.37 -27.26
C ALA A 44 -35.48 7.12 -26.12
N GLU A 45 -34.42 7.87 -26.46
CA GLU A 45 -34.28 9.26 -25.97
C GLU A 45 -33.20 10.02 -26.77
N PRO A 46 -33.54 11.10 -27.50
CA PRO A 46 -32.57 11.92 -28.24
C PRO A 46 -31.77 12.89 -27.33
N VAL A 47 -31.79 12.70 -26.01
CA VAL A 47 -31.40 13.72 -25.02
C VAL A 47 -29.93 13.64 -24.59
N ARG A 48 -29.18 12.60 -24.97
CA ARG A 48 -27.74 12.51 -24.61
C ARG A 48 -26.85 12.92 -25.77
N ALA A 49 -26.23 14.10 -25.64
CA ALA A 49 -25.10 14.52 -26.44
C ALA A 49 -24.06 13.39 -26.52
N GLY A 50 -23.52 13.16 -27.72
CA GLY A 50 -22.66 12.02 -28.03
C GLY A 50 -21.59 11.80 -26.97
N LEU A 51 -21.50 10.57 -26.46
CA LEU A 51 -20.44 10.18 -25.56
C LEU A 51 -19.09 10.43 -26.26
N LYS A 52 -18.24 11.27 -25.65
CA LYS A 52 -16.93 11.69 -26.19
C LYS A 52 -15.95 10.52 -26.40
N THR A 53 -16.29 9.32 -25.93
CA THR A 53 -15.44 8.13 -26.04
C THR A 53 -16.31 6.88 -25.96
N VAL A 54 -16.44 6.16 -27.07
CA VAL A 54 -17.01 4.81 -27.09
C VAL A 54 -15.88 3.86 -26.69
N PHE A 55 -16.00 3.22 -25.54
CA PHE A 55 -15.06 2.16 -25.15
C PHE A 55 -15.42 0.89 -25.93
N PRO A 56 -14.47 0.22 -26.59
CA PRO A 56 -14.77 -0.98 -27.36
C PRO A 56 -15.37 -2.07 -26.44
N MET A 57 -16.42 -2.72 -26.96
CA MET A 57 -17.19 -3.80 -26.33
C MET A 57 -16.36 -5.04 -25.94
N SER A 58 -15.08 -5.09 -26.30
CA SER A 58 -14.13 -6.16 -25.95
C SER A 58 -13.40 -5.94 -24.61
N THR A 59 -13.71 -4.86 -23.87
CA THR A 59 -13.04 -4.57 -22.60
C THR A 59 -13.67 -5.35 -21.45
N ASN A 60 -12.98 -6.39 -20.98
CA ASN A 60 -13.35 -7.09 -19.75
C ASN A 60 -13.00 -6.23 -18.52
N TRP A 61 -14.02 -5.64 -17.89
CA TRP A 61 -13.85 -4.94 -16.62
C TRP A 61 -13.96 -5.92 -15.45
N ILE A 62 -12.83 -6.20 -14.82
CA ILE A 62 -12.77 -6.93 -13.55
C ILE A 62 -12.72 -5.91 -12.42
N SER A 63 -13.71 -5.95 -11.53
CA SER A 63 -13.74 -5.11 -10.34
C SER A 63 -13.61 -5.96 -9.08
N LEU A 64 -12.87 -5.44 -8.11
CA LEU A 64 -12.82 -5.98 -6.76
C LEU A 64 -14.06 -5.46 -6.01
N VAL A 65 -14.94 -6.36 -5.62
CA VAL A 65 -16.20 -6.02 -4.94
C VAL A 65 -16.22 -6.55 -3.52
N PRO A 66 -17.05 -6.02 -2.62
CA PRO A 66 -17.31 -6.68 -1.34
C PRO A 66 -17.74 -8.15 -1.54
N PRO A 67 -17.29 -9.09 -0.69
CA PRO A 67 -16.52 -8.92 0.54
C PRO A 67 -14.99 -9.07 0.37
N THR A 68 -14.37 -8.39 -0.60
CA THR A 68 -12.90 -8.31 -0.72
C THR A 68 -12.26 -7.72 0.54
N LYS A 69 -11.16 -8.32 1.01
CA LYS A 69 -10.39 -7.90 2.20
C LYS A 69 -8.92 -7.76 1.87
N HIS A 70 -8.31 -6.71 2.39
CA HIS A 70 -6.88 -6.46 2.32
C HIS A 70 -6.33 -6.20 3.72
N LEU A 71 -5.04 -6.50 3.91
CA LEU A 71 -4.26 -6.16 5.09
C LEU A 71 -3.16 -5.18 4.69
N THR A 72 -2.86 -4.22 5.55
CA THR A 72 -1.72 -3.33 5.40
C THR A 72 -1.24 -2.88 6.77
N VAL A 73 0.00 -2.44 6.84
CA VAL A 73 0.59 -1.81 8.02
C VAL A 73 0.69 -0.31 7.78
N LEU A 74 0.35 0.45 8.82
CA LEU A 74 0.39 1.91 8.81
C LEU A 74 1.37 2.38 9.88
N ILE A 75 2.19 3.35 9.52
CA ILE A 75 3.01 4.10 10.47
C ILE A 75 2.36 5.49 10.60
N SER A 76 1.97 5.86 11.81
CA SER A 76 1.29 7.13 12.07
C SER A 76 1.92 7.87 13.25
N PRO A 77 2.10 9.20 13.16
CA PRO A 77 2.63 10.01 14.27
C PRO A 77 1.58 10.32 15.33
N ARG A 78 0.33 9.93 15.11
CA ARG A 78 -0.79 10.16 16.04
C ARG A 78 -1.72 8.97 16.02
N ARG A 79 -2.49 8.80 17.10
CA ARG A 79 -3.50 7.76 17.17
C ARG A 79 -4.62 8.02 16.16
N LEU A 80 -4.96 7.03 15.36
CA LEU A 80 -6.03 7.10 14.36
C LEU A 80 -7.33 6.49 14.90
N PRO A 81 -8.51 6.91 14.39
CA PRO A 81 -9.78 6.29 14.74
C PRO A 81 -9.80 4.79 14.39
N ARG A 82 -10.37 3.96 15.28
CA ARG A 82 -10.45 2.49 15.10
C ARG A 82 -11.17 2.06 13.83
N ALA A 83 -12.15 2.83 13.37
CA ALA A 83 -12.84 2.58 12.12
C ALA A 83 -12.91 3.89 11.32
N THR A 84 -12.50 3.84 10.06
CA THR A 84 -12.57 4.99 9.17
C THR A 84 -12.70 4.54 7.72
N TYR A 85 -12.87 5.49 6.82
CA TYR A 85 -12.80 5.28 5.38
C TYR A 85 -11.52 5.91 4.85
N ILE A 86 -10.70 5.11 4.17
CA ILE A 86 -9.50 5.62 3.48
C ILE A 86 -9.65 5.42 1.99
N ARG A 87 -9.10 6.39 1.25
CA ARG A 87 -8.90 6.26 -0.20
C ARG A 87 -7.48 5.78 -0.43
N ILE A 88 -7.34 4.64 -1.09
CA ILE A 88 -6.03 4.14 -1.52
C ILE A 88 -5.88 4.47 -3.01
N GLY A 89 -4.76 5.12 -3.38
CA GLY A 89 -4.41 5.48 -4.77
C GLY A 89 -4.96 6.81 -5.28
N MET A 90 -4.27 7.41 -6.26
CA MET A 90 -4.49 8.80 -6.69
C MET A 90 -5.78 9.05 -7.48
N LYS A 91 -6.25 8.12 -8.34
CA LYS A 91 -7.36 8.44 -9.27
C LYS A 91 -8.54 7.49 -9.37
N ARG A 92 -8.44 6.17 -9.12
CA ARG A 92 -9.59 5.25 -9.35
C ARG A 92 -9.60 3.95 -8.50
N MET A 93 -8.86 3.89 -7.39
CA MET A 93 -8.54 2.62 -6.71
C MET A 93 -9.44 2.22 -5.51
N GLY A 94 -10.56 2.92 -5.31
CA GLY A 94 -11.62 2.51 -4.38
C GLY A 94 -11.57 3.18 -3.00
N LEU A 95 -12.75 3.25 -2.37
CA LEU A 95 -12.94 3.68 -0.99
C LEU A 95 -12.97 2.44 -0.09
N TYR A 96 -12.08 2.38 0.90
CA TYR A 96 -11.97 1.24 1.79
C TYR A 96 -12.51 1.59 3.16
N LYS A 97 -13.45 0.79 3.67
CA LYS A 97 -13.77 0.77 5.10
C LYS A 97 -12.65 0.02 5.80
N VAL A 98 -11.87 0.72 6.63
CA VAL A 98 -10.75 0.14 7.36
C VAL A 98 -11.07 0.01 8.83
N LYS A 99 -10.61 -1.10 9.41
CA LYS A 99 -10.59 -1.34 10.85
C LYS A 99 -9.13 -1.32 11.27
N LEU A 100 -8.76 -0.31 12.05
CA LEU A 100 -7.40 -0.11 12.53
C LEU A 100 -7.24 -0.74 13.91
N ARG A 101 -6.15 -1.46 14.08
CA ARG A 101 -5.70 -1.99 15.36
C ARG A 101 -4.30 -1.46 15.63
N GLU A 102 -4.12 -0.98 16.84
CA GLU A 102 -2.82 -0.49 17.30
C GLU A 102 -2.01 -1.66 17.82
N VAL A 103 -0.81 -1.84 17.26
CA VAL A 103 0.12 -2.86 17.73
C VAL A 103 0.86 -2.30 18.94
N LYS A 104 0.85 -3.02 20.06
CA LYS A 104 1.55 -2.63 21.28
C LYS A 104 3.06 -2.76 21.06
N SER A 105 3.86 -1.88 21.68
CA SER A 105 5.33 -1.89 21.55
C SER A 105 5.97 -3.24 21.89
N GLY A 106 5.45 -3.97 22.89
CA GLY A 106 5.94 -5.31 23.26
C GLY A 106 5.76 -6.40 22.20
N ASN A 107 4.91 -6.14 21.18
CA ASN A 107 4.70 -7.03 20.05
C ASN A 107 5.50 -6.61 18.80
N ILE A 108 6.41 -5.64 18.95
CA ILE A 108 7.32 -5.20 17.89
C ILE A 108 8.72 -5.62 18.32
N LYS A 109 9.36 -6.49 17.53
CA LYS A 109 10.69 -7.02 17.84
C LYS A 109 11.58 -6.94 16.61
N ARG A 110 12.85 -6.60 16.83
CA ARG A 110 13.83 -6.63 15.76
C ARG A 110 14.36 -8.05 15.56
N VAL A 111 14.50 -8.44 14.31
CA VAL A 111 15.05 -9.71 13.85
C VAL A 111 16.29 -9.39 13.03
N ASP A 112 17.48 -9.65 13.60
CA ASP A 112 18.75 -9.33 12.95
C ASP A 112 19.21 -10.40 11.95
N GLU A 113 18.52 -11.55 11.91
CA GLU A 113 18.73 -12.62 10.94
C GLU A 113 18.37 -12.19 9.51
N LEU A 114 18.92 -12.91 8.54
CA LEU A 114 18.66 -12.66 7.13
C LEU A 114 17.32 -13.28 6.72
N GLU A 115 16.28 -12.46 6.69
CA GLU A 115 14.91 -12.91 6.50
C GLU A 115 14.21 -12.25 5.32
N TRP A 116 13.16 -12.92 4.83
CA TRP A 116 12.27 -12.35 3.82
C TRP A 116 11.20 -11.47 4.48
N SER A 117 10.87 -10.34 3.83
CA SER A 117 9.69 -9.57 4.23
C SER A 117 8.43 -10.40 3.99
N SER A 118 7.51 -10.33 4.95
CA SER A 118 6.20 -11.00 4.86
C SER A 118 5.18 -10.19 4.05
N ILE A 119 5.48 -8.92 3.82
CA ILE A 119 4.67 -8.00 3.02
C ILE A 119 5.51 -7.41 1.89
N PRO A 120 4.90 -7.09 0.75
CA PRO A 120 5.58 -6.36 -0.31
C PRO A 120 5.87 -4.93 0.14
N VAL A 121 7.01 -4.42 -0.28
CA VAL A 121 7.53 -3.11 0.07
C VAL A 121 7.97 -2.39 -1.20
N ASN A 122 7.96 -1.06 -1.18
CA ASN A 122 8.59 -0.28 -2.24
C ASN A 122 10.12 -0.32 -2.00
N LEU A 123 10.88 -0.75 -3.00
CA LEU A 123 12.33 -0.93 -2.86
C LEU A 123 13.05 0.38 -2.54
N TYR A 124 12.58 1.50 -3.07
CA TYR A 124 13.14 2.81 -2.76
C TYR A 124 12.95 3.18 -1.29
N ASP A 125 11.77 2.92 -0.73
CA ASP A 125 11.43 3.24 0.66
C ASP A 125 12.31 2.44 1.63
N VAL A 126 12.56 1.17 1.31
CA VAL A 126 13.46 0.28 2.07
C VAL A 126 14.87 0.84 2.15
N ARG A 127 15.42 1.29 1.01
CA ARG A 127 16.76 1.91 0.98
C ARG A 127 16.77 3.20 1.81
N LEU A 128 15.70 3.99 1.77
CA LEU A 128 15.57 5.19 2.61
C LEU A 128 15.47 4.89 4.10
N PHE A 129 14.94 3.72 4.46
CA PHE A 129 14.94 3.23 5.85
C PHE A 129 16.32 2.70 6.28
N ASN A 130 17.35 2.83 5.43
CA ASN A 130 18.74 2.39 5.66
C ASN A 130 18.90 0.86 5.77
N TYR A 131 18.13 0.11 4.98
CA TYR A 131 18.32 -1.32 4.80
C TYR A 131 19.18 -1.63 3.58
N SER A 132 20.01 -2.66 3.70
CA SER A 132 20.76 -3.25 2.58
C SER A 132 19.97 -4.44 2.05
N ILE A 133 19.39 -4.31 0.86
CA ILE A 133 18.63 -5.38 0.21
C ILE A 133 19.64 -6.38 -0.35
N GLU A 134 19.64 -7.62 0.17
CA GLU A 134 20.49 -8.69 -0.34
C GLU A 134 19.86 -9.38 -1.55
N ASP A 135 18.54 -9.56 -1.53
CA ASP A 135 17.77 -10.13 -2.62
C ASP A 135 16.34 -9.55 -2.65
N PHE A 136 15.64 -9.65 -3.78
CA PHE A 136 14.24 -9.26 -3.87
C PHE A 136 13.46 -10.04 -4.93
N VAL A 137 12.20 -10.34 -4.62
CA VAL A 137 11.21 -10.88 -5.55
C VAL A 137 10.27 -9.77 -5.98
N LYS A 138 10.37 -9.38 -7.24
CA LYS A 138 9.56 -8.31 -7.83
C LYS A 138 8.10 -8.76 -8.02
N VAL A 139 7.16 -7.98 -7.48
CA VAL A 139 5.71 -8.23 -7.63
C VAL A 139 5.10 -7.28 -8.65
N LEU A 140 5.52 -6.01 -8.64
CA LEU A 140 5.00 -4.99 -9.53
C LEU A 140 6.13 -4.05 -9.94
N GLU A 141 6.18 -3.72 -11.22
CA GLU A 141 7.02 -2.67 -11.76
C GLU A 141 6.20 -1.79 -12.69
N THR A 142 6.21 -0.49 -12.43
CA THR A 142 5.56 0.48 -13.32
C THR A 142 6.57 1.08 -14.28
N ARG A 143 6.17 1.40 -15.52
CA ARG A 143 7.09 1.95 -16.55
C ARG A 143 7.56 3.37 -16.24
N SER A 144 6.87 4.08 -15.35
CA SER A 144 7.15 5.46 -14.99
C SER A 144 8.18 5.51 -13.86
N ALA A 145 9.43 5.16 -14.16
CA ALA A 145 10.54 5.41 -13.24
C ALA A 145 10.74 6.94 -13.08
N PRO A 146 10.67 7.51 -11.87
CA PRO A 146 11.00 8.91 -11.65
C PRO A 146 12.46 9.19 -12.04
N LEU A 147 12.70 10.34 -12.69
CA LEU A 147 14.04 10.77 -13.14
C LEU A 147 15.12 10.68 -12.06
N ASN A 148 14.75 10.85 -10.78
CA ASN A 148 15.66 10.90 -9.63
C ASN A 148 15.51 9.72 -8.66
N GLY A 149 14.87 8.62 -9.07
CA GLY A 149 14.56 7.52 -8.17
C GLY A 149 14.53 6.17 -8.86
N ARG A 150 15.72 5.59 -9.10
CA ARG A 150 15.83 4.16 -9.42
C ARG A 150 15.11 3.36 -8.33
N ASP A 151 14.37 2.34 -8.73
CA ASP A 151 13.57 1.44 -7.89
C ASP A 151 12.30 2.02 -7.25
N MET A 152 11.99 3.32 -7.41
CA MET A 152 10.72 3.90 -6.89
C MET A 152 9.47 3.29 -7.52
N ASN A 153 9.63 2.75 -8.72
CA ASN A 153 8.60 2.11 -9.52
C ASN A 153 8.45 0.62 -9.23
N ILE A 154 9.27 0.05 -8.32
CA ILE A 154 9.32 -1.38 -8.03
C ILE A 154 8.75 -1.66 -6.64
N VAL A 155 7.80 -2.58 -6.58
CA VAL A 155 7.26 -3.16 -5.35
C VAL A 155 7.53 -4.66 -5.35
N GLY A 156 8.04 -5.18 -4.24
CA GLY A 156 8.42 -6.58 -4.12
C GLY A 156 8.63 -7.04 -2.69
N TYR A 157 8.85 -8.33 -2.52
CA TYR A 157 9.35 -8.89 -1.27
C TYR A 157 10.87 -8.75 -1.25
N ILE A 158 11.44 -8.39 -0.11
CA ILE A 158 12.88 -8.20 0.03
C ILE A 158 13.46 -9.24 0.99
N ARG A 159 14.73 -9.58 0.81
CA ARG A 159 15.52 -10.31 1.78
C ARG A 159 16.57 -9.38 2.37
N THR A 160 16.56 -9.20 3.67
CA THR A 160 17.48 -8.28 4.37
C THR A 160 17.58 -8.62 5.85
N ARG A 161 18.62 -8.10 6.51
CA ARG A 161 18.81 -8.21 7.96
C ARG A 161 18.16 -7.04 8.70
N GLY A 162 17.78 -7.26 9.96
CA GLY A 162 17.27 -6.20 10.85
C GLY A 162 15.81 -5.84 10.58
N LEU A 163 15.02 -6.74 10.00
CA LEU A 163 13.57 -6.55 9.84
C LEU A 163 12.90 -6.47 11.21
N TYR A 164 11.70 -5.87 11.27
CA TYR A 164 10.87 -5.91 12.47
C TYR A 164 9.77 -6.91 12.29
N GLU A 165 9.67 -7.80 13.26
CA GLU A 165 8.49 -8.57 13.52
C GLU A 165 7.45 -7.70 14.22
N VAL A 166 6.28 -7.59 13.59
CA VAL A 166 5.11 -6.90 14.10
C VAL A 166 4.01 -7.95 14.25
N ALA A 167 3.68 -8.26 15.50
CA ALA A 167 2.67 -9.28 15.82
C ALA A 167 1.36 -8.65 16.36
N ASP A 168 0.25 -9.10 15.80
CA ASP A 168 -1.09 -8.98 16.39
C ASP A 168 -1.65 -10.40 16.57
N ASN A 169 -2.71 -10.56 17.35
CA ASN A 169 -3.31 -11.87 17.63
C ASN A 169 -3.63 -12.69 16.35
N ASP A 170 -3.87 -12.00 15.24
CA ASP A 170 -4.26 -12.61 13.96
C ASP A 170 -3.11 -12.70 12.93
N TYR A 171 -2.01 -11.96 13.11
CA TYR A 171 -0.96 -11.83 12.08
C TYR A 171 0.43 -11.65 12.69
N ARG A 172 1.43 -12.28 12.07
CA ARG A 172 2.85 -12.06 12.33
C ARG A 172 3.50 -11.59 11.05
N LEU A 173 3.96 -10.33 11.02
CA LEU A 173 4.51 -9.70 9.83
C LEU A 173 5.96 -9.28 10.05
N LEU A 174 6.86 -9.72 9.17
CA LEU A 174 8.21 -9.18 9.01
C LEU A 174 8.21 -8.04 7.99
N LEU A 175 8.65 -6.86 8.39
CA LEU A 175 8.71 -5.67 7.54
C LEU A 175 9.80 -4.68 7.98
N PRO A 176 10.34 -3.88 7.06
CA PRO A 176 11.35 -2.88 7.40
C PRO A 176 10.68 -1.64 7.99
N LEU A 177 11.03 -1.31 9.24
CA LEU A 177 10.63 -0.04 9.86
C LEU A 177 11.79 0.94 9.81
N PRO A 178 11.54 2.26 9.74
CA PRO A 178 12.61 3.24 9.76
C PRO A 178 13.46 3.10 11.03
N LYS A 179 14.80 3.05 10.94
CA LYS A 179 15.67 2.87 12.14
C LYS A 179 15.41 3.89 13.27
N ASN A 180 14.94 5.08 12.92
CA ASN A 180 14.58 6.12 13.90
C ASN A 180 13.36 5.77 14.77
N PHE A 181 12.55 4.77 14.36
CA PHE A 181 11.41 4.28 15.13
C PHE A 181 11.81 3.52 16.40
N GLU A 182 13.00 2.91 16.45
CA GLU A 182 13.49 2.22 17.67
C GLU A 182 13.55 3.18 18.85
N LYS A 183 14.06 4.40 18.61
CA LYS A 183 14.16 5.42 19.65
C LYS A 183 12.79 5.80 20.20
N GLN A 184 11.79 5.92 19.32
CA GLN A 184 10.42 6.31 19.70
C GLN A 184 9.66 5.19 20.41
N LEU A 185 9.91 3.92 20.05
CA LEU A 185 9.30 2.77 20.72
C LEU A 185 9.83 2.56 22.15
N MET A 186 11.06 2.99 22.44
CA MET A 186 11.67 2.93 23.78
C MET A 186 11.32 4.10 24.69
N THR A 187 10.68 5.16 24.18
CA THR A 187 10.31 6.36 24.98
C THR A 187 8.87 6.34 25.50
N VAL A 188 8.15 5.23 25.35
CA VAL A 188 6.73 5.07 25.75
C VAL A 188 6.59 4.03 26.85
#